data_AF-A0A7S0FCV3-F1
#
_entry.id   AF-A0A7S0FCV3-F1
#
_cell.length_a   1.000
_cell.length_b   1.000
_cell.length_c   1.000
_cell.angle_alpha   90.00
_cell.angle_beta   90.00
_cell.angle_gamma   90.00
#
_symmetry.space_group_name_H-M   'P 1'
#
loop_
_entity.id
_entity.type
_entity.pdbx_description
1 polymer ?
#
loop_
_entity_poly.entity_id
_entity_poly.type
_entity_poly.pdbx_seq_one_letter_code
_entity_poly.pdbx_strand_id
1 'polypeptide(L)'
;SHFPLQHAIGTLKAAMLSRRSLRAFRGLASQLPVVSPVPAKLPCASGAKGRRFSSGSVSAWAAVAGAAAVSGFVQKQLSSRCEKPSSRSEEVVVLSADCGGTTTRLRLYRVAPDAEIVEKQEAPGELLCEDKFPNILFKSLGDIIENFLEHHCPPGAPRPIVAVLAVAGIVTNNQCRYTNLDWVVNGSELATRLKIARVEVINDFVAQGYGTLTLADDHLLPLNSAVPRRGAPIACIGAGTGLGECFLTADPSGDYRCYPSEGGHAEFPPRGEGSDDQQIELLKYLKVKFSGWNRISVERVVSGKGICNIYEFLAYRYPRKVDRQMHTEFMSKEGDAGVVAKHASRGSLCAEALEIFAECYGAQCGTMAIQMMPFRGLFITGGVSKKLAHLLQEETGSFMRGYHDKGRVSPLLDQVPLFLVKSDDMGQRGAHFRSVKLLKEHLAGLPSRIDEAANVGEHLLVPPRDVIYDGHTQVTGHLAEIVSEFRARNRRLSINKGEEDQHQPVFKTMLWRVPRGGKRTNPGDWVYREMWIAKNGSLAYLREATQQQEVYFTHEDLEKATIEVLRDDDSCRPWSFRVSVPGIQPAVFAASSAAGRDHWIQELARLQKPRAGS
;
A
#
# COMPACT_ATOMS: atom_id res chain seq x y z
N SER A 1 2.62 -48.83 -41.51
CA SER A 1 3.46 -47.79 -40.87
C SER A 1 2.69 -47.19 -39.70
N HIS A 2 2.59 -47.85 -38.54
CA HIS A 2 3.64 -48.17 -37.56
C HIS A 2 4.18 -46.96 -36.79
N PHE A 3 3.70 -46.87 -35.54
CA PHE A 3 4.35 -46.37 -34.32
C PHE A 3 5.64 -47.18 -33.98
N PRO A 4 6.43 -46.89 -32.92
CA PRO A 4 6.80 -45.59 -32.31
C PRO A 4 8.26 -45.52 -31.71
N LEU A 5 8.55 -44.41 -31.01
CA LEU A 5 9.26 -44.33 -29.70
C LEU A 5 10.82 -44.45 -29.55
N GLN A 6 11.35 -43.39 -28.88
CA GLN A 6 12.25 -43.42 -27.69
C GLN A 6 13.80 -43.38 -27.81
N HIS A 7 14.40 -42.72 -26.79
CA HIS A 7 15.82 -42.66 -26.38
C HIS A 7 16.84 -42.00 -27.36
N ALA A 8 17.96 -41.39 -26.93
CA ALA A 8 18.35 -40.77 -25.64
C ALA A 8 19.70 -39.99 -25.79
N ILE A 9 20.11 -39.26 -24.74
CA ILE A 9 21.49 -38.95 -24.27
C ILE A 9 22.63 -38.93 -25.33
N GLY A 10 23.42 -37.86 -25.53
CA GLY A 10 23.59 -36.62 -24.77
C GLY A 10 25.07 -36.16 -24.78
N THR A 11 25.47 -35.38 -23.76
CA THR A 11 26.88 -35.04 -23.40
C THR A 11 27.54 -33.83 -24.09
N LEU A 12 28.00 -32.89 -23.27
CA LEU A 12 28.86 -31.75 -23.62
C LEU A 12 30.30 -32.16 -23.97
N LYS A 13 30.93 -31.44 -24.90
CA LYS A 13 32.32 -30.92 -24.80
C LYS A 13 32.49 -29.82 -25.87
N ALA A 14 32.62 -28.55 -25.49
CA ALA A 14 33.80 -27.90 -24.90
C ALA A 14 34.86 -27.55 -25.96
N ALA A 15 35.25 -26.27 -25.99
CA ALA A 15 35.96 -25.63 -27.09
C ALA A 15 37.43 -26.05 -27.25
N MET A 16 37.96 -25.85 -28.47
CA MET A 16 39.37 -25.53 -28.68
C MET A 16 39.53 -24.38 -29.69
N LEU A 17 40.47 -23.48 -29.40
CA LEU A 17 40.92 -22.43 -30.31
C LEU A 17 42.03 -22.94 -31.23
N SER A 18 42.14 -22.39 -32.44
CA SER A 18 43.44 -21.91 -32.95
C SER A 18 43.24 -20.98 -34.17
N ARG A 19 44.27 -20.17 -34.46
CA ARG A 19 44.29 -19.20 -35.58
C ARG A 19 45.18 -19.70 -36.73
N ARG A 20 44.72 -19.52 -37.97
CA ARG A 20 45.56 -19.29 -39.17
C ARG A 20 44.84 -18.18 -39.97
N SER A 21 45.45 -17.00 -40.16
CA SER A 21 46.40 -16.66 -41.25
C SER A 21 45.73 -16.60 -42.64
N LEU A 22 45.98 -15.63 -43.52
CA LEU A 22 46.47 -14.23 -43.45
C LEU A 22 46.43 -13.68 -44.90
N ARG A 23 46.24 -12.35 -45.09
CA ARG A 23 46.43 -11.58 -46.35
C ARG A 23 45.41 -11.76 -47.50
N ALA A 24 44.59 -10.72 -47.69
CA ALA A 24 44.57 -9.97 -48.95
C ALA A 24 44.95 -8.51 -48.63
N PHE A 25 45.43 -7.73 -49.61
CA PHE A 25 46.14 -6.45 -49.34
C PHE A 25 45.77 -5.36 -50.36
N ARG A 26 45.52 -4.15 -49.82
CA ARG A 26 45.73 -2.76 -50.33
C ARG A 26 44.44 -1.91 -50.37
N GLY A 27 44.46 -0.63 -49.96
CA GLY A 27 45.56 0.15 -49.35
C GLY A 27 45.19 1.63 -49.11
N LEU A 28 46.10 2.41 -48.49
CA LEU A 28 45.99 3.84 -48.09
C LEU A 28 44.85 4.16 -47.10
N ALA A 29 45.04 4.60 -45.84
CA ALA A 29 46.19 5.01 -45.03
C ALA A 29 46.80 6.42 -45.25
N SER A 30 46.43 7.37 -44.37
CA SER A 30 47.15 8.60 -43.95
C SER A 30 46.27 9.33 -42.89
N GLN A 31 46.73 9.89 -41.76
CA GLN A 31 48.03 9.89 -41.05
C GLN A 31 47.82 9.73 -39.52
N LEU A 32 48.87 9.33 -38.80
CA LEU A 32 49.03 9.48 -37.34
C LEU A 32 50.26 10.40 -37.07
N PRO A 33 50.50 10.87 -35.84
CA PRO A 33 51.46 10.12 -35.02
C PRO A 33 51.09 9.98 -33.53
N VAL A 34 51.80 9.05 -32.88
CA VAL A 34 51.82 8.77 -31.43
C VAL A 34 53.23 9.09 -30.90
N VAL A 35 53.39 9.48 -29.63
CA VAL A 35 54.58 9.20 -28.77
C VAL A 35 54.23 9.52 -27.29
N SER A 36 54.98 8.95 -26.34
CA SER A 36 54.68 8.92 -24.90
C SER A 36 55.49 9.96 -24.06
N PRO A 37 55.86 9.82 -22.76
CA PRO A 37 55.66 10.89 -21.77
C PRO A 37 56.95 11.47 -21.12
N VAL A 38 56.82 12.23 -20.00
CA VAL A 38 57.87 12.79 -19.10
C VAL A 38 58.50 14.12 -19.62
N PRO A 39 58.97 15.10 -18.80
CA PRO A 39 59.01 15.30 -17.32
C PRO A 39 58.26 16.57 -16.80
N ALA A 40 58.44 16.91 -15.51
CA ALA A 40 57.82 18.05 -14.81
C ALA A 40 58.62 19.38 -14.84
N LYS A 41 57.96 20.51 -14.51
CA LYS A 41 58.56 21.73 -13.91
C LYS A 41 57.53 22.72 -13.32
N LEU A 42 57.96 23.48 -12.31
CA LEU A 42 57.30 24.66 -11.71
C LEU A 42 57.94 25.97 -12.26
N PRO A 43 57.20 27.10 -12.26
CA PRO A 43 57.47 28.19 -11.29
C PRO A 43 56.16 28.74 -10.66
N CYS A 44 56.11 29.29 -9.43
CA CYS A 44 56.69 30.55 -8.90
C CYS A 44 56.25 31.81 -9.70
N ALA A 45 55.75 32.89 -9.09
CA ALA A 45 55.40 33.22 -7.68
C ALA A 45 54.12 34.11 -7.67
N SER A 46 53.69 34.93 -6.70
CA SER A 46 54.14 35.44 -5.36
C SER A 46 52.91 36.12 -4.69
N GLY A 47 52.83 36.45 -3.39
CA GLY A 47 53.76 36.31 -2.26
C GLY A 47 53.28 37.16 -1.04
N ALA A 48 54.01 37.11 0.10
CA ALA A 48 53.78 37.84 1.37
C ALA A 48 52.50 37.45 2.17
N LYS A 49 52.47 37.41 3.53
CA LYS A 49 53.48 37.73 4.58
C LYS A 49 53.11 37.06 5.94
N GLY A 50 54.05 36.35 6.59
CA GLY A 50 54.22 36.20 8.06
C GLY A 50 53.14 35.47 8.90
N ARG A 51 53.43 34.83 10.04
CA ARG A 51 54.69 34.66 10.83
C ARG A 51 54.86 33.21 11.34
N ARG A 52 56.02 32.90 11.96
CA ARG A 52 56.47 31.55 12.43
C ARG A 52 56.24 31.33 13.93
N PHE A 53 56.19 30.05 14.36
CA PHE A 53 57.00 29.35 15.40
C PHE A 53 56.74 27.83 15.18
N SER A 54 57.66 26.97 14.69
CA SER A 54 58.74 26.20 15.39
C SER A 54 58.28 25.34 16.58
N SER A 55 58.73 24.09 16.83
CA SER A 55 59.74 23.23 16.16
C SER A 55 59.79 21.81 16.80
N GLY A 56 60.31 20.79 16.09
CA GLY A 56 60.65 19.44 16.62
C GLY A 56 60.46 18.33 15.56
N SER A 57 61.53 17.83 14.91
CA SER A 57 62.32 16.63 15.28
C SER A 57 61.50 15.32 15.21
N VAL A 58 61.53 14.48 14.16
CA VAL A 58 62.61 13.79 13.39
C VAL A 58 63.08 12.47 14.02
N SER A 59 63.32 11.45 13.18
CA SER A 59 63.60 10.01 13.41
C SER A 59 62.33 9.14 13.54
N ALA A 60 62.02 8.13 12.71
CA ALA A 60 62.73 7.37 11.65
C ALA A 60 63.76 6.32 12.13
N TRP A 61 63.43 5.04 11.96
CA TRP A 61 64.30 3.92 11.54
C TRP A 61 63.41 2.72 11.09
N ALA A 62 63.97 1.78 10.33
CA ALA A 62 63.34 0.52 9.87
C ALA A 62 64.27 -0.67 10.24
N ALA A 63 64.03 -1.97 10.00
CA ALA A 63 63.00 -2.70 9.26
C ALA A 63 62.97 -4.20 9.72
N VAL A 64 62.43 -5.09 8.87
CA VAL A 64 62.63 -6.56 8.80
C VAL A 64 61.75 -7.50 9.66
N ALA A 65 60.82 -8.12 8.93
CA ALA A 65 60.19 -9.44 9.03
C ALA A 65 60.67 -10.53 10.04
N GLY A 66 59.70 -11.36 10.45
CA GLY A 66 59.88 -12.72 10.97
C GLY A 66 58.53 -13.42 11.16
N ALA A 67 58.39 -14.69 10.75
CA ALA A 67 57.13 -15.45 10.84
C ALA A 67 57.35 -16.90 11.29
N ALA A 68 56.55 -17.36 12.25
CA ALA A 68 56.34 -18.76 12.64
C ALA A 68 55.07 -18.88 13.50
N ALA A 69 54.60 -20.10 13.78
CA ALA A 69 53.33 -20.36 14.46
C ALA A 69 53.44 -21.51 15.48
N VAL A 70 52.27 -21.91 16.04
CA VAL A 70 51.97 -23.16 16.78
C VAL A 70 51.98 -23.10 18.33
N SER A 71 50.79 -23.39 18.87
CA SER A 71 50.37 -24.01 20.14
C SER A 71 51.26 -24.04 21.40
N GLY A 72 50.65 -23.66 22.53
CA GLY A 72 51.03 -24.06 23.89
C GLY A 72 49.91 -23.71 24.89
N PHE A 73 49.45 -24.66 25.71
CA PHE A 73 48.35 -24.48 26.67
C PHE A 73 48.83 -24.83 28.10
N VAL A 74 48.08 -24.38 29.13
CA VAL A 74 48.17 -24.81 30.56
C VAL A 74 49.18 -24.08 31.49
N GLN A 75 48.63 -23.07 32.20
CA GLN A 75 48.66 -22.87 33.67
C GLN A 75 49.50 -21.76 34.39
N LYS A 76 48.74 -20.91 35.09
CA LYS A 76 49.01 -20.20 36.37
C LYS A 76 50.40 -19.61 36.63
N GLN A 77 50.46 -18.27 36.61
CA GLN A 77 50.84 -17.53 37.82
C GLN A 77 49.74 -16.51 38.20
N LEU A 78 49.42 -16.46 39.49
CA LEU A 78 48.56 -15.42 40.07
C LEU A 78 49.42 -14.19 40.33
N SER A 79 49.14 -13.08 39.65
CA SER A 79 49.63 -11.76 40.05
C SER A 79 48.45 -10.79 40.07
N SER A 80 48.16 -10.23 41.25
CA SER A 80 47.05 -9.31 41.46
C SER A 80 47.35 -7.94 40.85
N ARG A 81 47.05 -7.77 39.56
CA ARG A 81 46.87 -6.44 38.99
C ARG A 81 45.46 -5.98 39.31
N CYS A 82 45.33 -4.78 39.89
CA CYS A 82 44.03 -4.12 40.03
C CYS A 82 43.41 -3.97 38.65
N GLU A 83 42.33 -4.71 38.40
CA GLU A 83 41.34 -4.26 37.43
C GLU A 83 40.81 -2.92 37.93
N LYS A 84 41.00 -1.86 37.15
CA LYS A 84 40.14 -0.69 37.31
C LYS A 84 38.71 -1.19 37.13
N PRO A 85 37.76 -0.84 38.01
CA PRO A 85 36.37 -1.21 37.77
C PRO A 85 35.98 -0.66 36.40
N SER A 86 35.69 -1.57 35.46
CA SER A 86 35.10 -1.16 34.20
C SER A 86 33.75 -0.58 34.54
N SER A 87 33.61 0.74 34.40
CA SER A 87 32.33 1.40 34.50
C SER A 87 31.49 0.93 33.32
N ARG A 88 30.76 -0.18 33.52
CA ARG A 88 29.60 -0.49 32.71
C ARG A 88 28.68 0.71 32.85
N SER A 89 28.61 1.51 31.79
CA SER A 89 27.52 2.44 31.56
C SER A 89 26.24 1.64 31.77
N GLU A 90 25.41 2.01 32.75
CA GLU A 90 24.26 1.19 33.12
C GLU A 90 23.36 1.01 31.89
N GLU A 91 23.16 -0.25 31.50
CA GLU A 91 22.48 -0.58 30.25
C GLU A 91 21.00 -0.22 30.39
N VAL A 92 20.53 0.70 29.55
CA VAL A 92 19.21 1.31 29.66
C VAL A 92 18.19 0.58 28.79
N VAL A 93 16.95 0.51 29.24
CA VAL A 93 15.85 -0.06 28.46
C VAL A 93 15.17 1.02 27.64
N VAL A 94 14.83 0.69 26.39
CA VAL A 94 14.00 1.50 25.50
C VAL A 94 12.81 0.68 25.00
N LEU A 95 11.67 1.34 24.82
CA LEU A 95 10.47 0.75 24.21
C LEU A 95 10.37 1.19 22.74
N SER A 96 10.02 0.27 21.87
CA SER A 96 9.59 0.56 20.51
C SER A 96 8.27 -0.14 20.22
N ALA A 97 7.38 0.52 19.48
CA ALA A 97 6.07 0.00 19.15
C ALA A 97 5.73 0.20 17.67
N ASP A 98 5.10 -0.81 17.07
CA ASP A 98 4.49 -0.79 15.74
C ASP A 98 2.98 -0.98 15.92
N CYS A 99 2.24 0.14 15.92
CA CYS A 99 0.85 0.25 16.30
C CYS A 99 -0.05 0.34 15.06
N GLY A 100 -0.13 -0.76 14.32
CA GLY A 100 -1.05 -0.90 13.19
C GLY A 100 -2.52 -0.78 13.60
N GLY A 101 -3.41 -0.46 12.65
CA GLY A 101 -4.83 -0.18 12.93
C GLY A 101 -5.62 -1.32 13.59
N THR A 102 -5.21 -2.58 13.43
CA THR A 102 -5.87 -3.77 14.02
C THR A 102 -5.04 -4.49 15.06
N THR A 103 -3.71 -4.37 15.03
CA THR A 103 -2.81 -5.04 15.98
C THR A 103 -1.59 -4.18 16.28
N THR A 104 -1.20 -4.13 17.54
CA THR A 104 0.00 -3.46 18.04
C THR A 104 1.08 -4.50 18.34
N ARG A 105 2.34 -4.22 17.99
CA ARG A 105 3.52 -4.97 18.45
C ARG A 105 4.33 -4.08 19.38
N LEU A 106 4.81 -4.63 20.50
CA LEU A 106 5.67 -3.94 21.45
C LEU A 106 6.99 -4.70 21.59
N ARG A 107 8.12 -3.98 21.64
CA ARG A 107 9.46 -4.54 21.84
C ARG A 107 10.25 -3.75 22.88
N LEU A 108 10.80 -4.44 23.88
CA LEU A 108 11.81 -3.86 24.77
C LEU A 108 13.21 -4.22 24.28
N TYR A 109 14.06 -3.20 24.16
CA TYR A 109 15.48 -3.38 23.87
C TYR A 109 16.32 -2.85 25.02
N ARG A 110 17.40 -3.56 25.34
CA ARG A 110 18.47 -3.09 26.22
C ARG A 110 19.58 -2.48 25.37
N VAL A 111 19.97 -1.25 25.68
CA VAL A 111 20.91 -0.45 24.88
C VAL A 111 22.01 0.09 25.79
N ALA A 112 23.28 -0.08 25.40
CA ALA A 112 24.38 0.59 26.09
C ALA A 112 24.37 2.09 25.76
N PRO A 113 24.46 3.02 26.73
CA PRO A 113 24.43 4.47 26.50
C PRO A 113 25.41 5.00 25.43
N ASP A 114 26.55 4.33 25.27
CA ASP A 114 27.63 4.64 24.34
C ASP A 114 27.57 3.85 23.01
N ALA A 115 26.56 3.00 22.80
CA ALA A 115 26.44 2.20 21.58
C ALA A 115 26.25 3.08 20.33
N GLU A 116 27.05 2.85 19.28
CA GLU A 116 26.95 3.62 18.04
C GLU A 116 26.03 3.01 16.98
N ILE A 117 25.34 3.88 16.26
CA ILE A 117 24.48 3.53 15.14
C ILE A 117 25.36 3.37 13.89
N VAL A 118 25.52 2.13 13.43
CA VAL A 118 26.32 1.82 12.24
C VAL A 118 25.42 1.82 10.99
N GLU A 119 25.85 2.50 9.93
CA GLU A 119 25.12 2.53 8.66
C GLU A 119 25.02 1.12 8.04
N LYS A 120 23.85 0.78 7.47
CA LYS A 120 23.52 -0.56 6.94
C LYS A 120 23.51 -1.70 7.98
N GLN A 121 23.27 -1.40 9.25
CA GLN A 121 23.08 -2.40 10.30
C GLN A 121 21.81 -2.12 11.10
N GLU A 122 21.26 -3.13 11.78
CA GLU A 122 20.19 -2.91 12.75
C GLU A 122 20.66 -1.97 13.87
N ALA A 123 19.73 -1.17 14.41
CA ALA A 123 20.04 -0.27 15.51
C ALA A 123 20.52 -1.08 16.74
N PRO A 124 21.51 -0.59 17.51
CA PRO A 124 22.15 -1.39 18.54
C PRO A 124 21.22 -1.60 19.75
N GLY A 125 20.98 -2.87 20.09
CA GLY A 125 20.30 -3.25 21.32
C GLY A 125 20.02 -4.76 21.41
N GLU A 126 20.05 -5.33 22.61
CA GLU A 126 19.56 -6.68 22.88
C GLU A 126 18.03 -6.65 22.98
N LEU A 127 17.32 -7.43 22.14
CA LEU A 127 15.87 -7.60 22.25
C LEU A 127 15.55 -8.44 23.49
N LEU A 128 14.94 -7.84 24.49
CA LEU A 128 14.53 -8.52 25.73
C LEU A 128 13.21 -9.30 25.54
N CYS A 129 12.25 -8.71 24.83
CA CYS A 129 10.96 -9.36 24.50
C CYS A 129 10.24 -8.66 23.32
N GLU A 130 9.43 -9.42 22.58
CA GLU A 130 8.38 -8.91 21.68
C GLU A 130 7.04 -9.55 22.04
N ASP A 131 5.98 -8.74 22.19
CA ASP A 131 4.59 -9.21 22.21
C ASP A 131 3.76 -8.57 21.09
N LYS A 132 2.64 -9.23 20.75
CA LYS A 132 1.66 -8.72 19.78
C LYS A 132 0.24 -8.79 20.32
N PHE A 133 -0.45 -7.64 20.32
CA PHE A 133 -1.77 -7.45 20.89
C PHE A 133 -2.82 -7.14 19.80
N PRO A 134 -3.97 -7.83 19.77
CA PRO A 134 -5.12 -7.42 18.97
C PRO A 134 -5.79 -6.19 19.58
N ASN A 135 -5.83 -5.06 18.86
CA ASN A 135 -6.27 -3.77 19.42
C ASN A 135 -7.71 -3.82 19.96
N ILE A 136 -8.58 -4.61 19.33
CA ILE A 136 -10.00 -4.79 19.68
C ILE A 136 -10.24 -5.36 21.09
N LEU A 137 -9.21 -5.88 21.77
CA LEU A 137 -9.30 -6.41 23.13
C LEU A 137 -9.02 -5.36 24.23
N PHE A 138 -8.67 -4.12 23.85
CA PHE A 138 -8.25 -3.05 24.76
C PHE A 138 -9.08 -1.77 24.56
N LYS A 139 -9.06 -0.83 25.52
CA LYS A 139 -9.82 0.43 25.42
C LYS A 139 -8.94 1.59 24.94
N SER A 140 -7.63 1.50 25.11
CA SER A 140 -6.64 2.45 24.59
C SER A 140 -5.28 1.77 24.32
N LEU A 141 -4.44 2.40 23.51
CA LEU A 141 -3.04 2.00 23.34
C LEU A 141 -2.25 2.05 24.67
N GLY A 142 -2.62 2.95 25.59
CA GLY A 142 -2.02 3.01 26.92
C GLY A 142 -2.25 1.73 27.72
N ASP A 143 -3.42 1.10 27.60
CA ASP A 143 -3.75 -0.15 28.30
C ASP A 143 -2.88 -1.32 27.79
N ILE A 144 -2.59 -1.33 26.48
CA ILE A 144 -1.69 -2.33 25.86
C ILE A 144 -0.28 -2.18 26.42
N ILE A 145 0.23 -0.94 26.47
CA ILE A 145 1.59 -0.68 26.94
C ILE A 145 1.71 -0.92 28.45
N GLU A 146 0.69 -0.59 29.25
CA GLU A 146 0.64 -0.96 30.67
C GLU A 146 0.68 -2.48 30.86
N ASN A 147 -0.22 -3.22 30.19
CA ASN A 147 -0.29 -4.67 30.32
C ASN A 147 1.03 -5.38 29.94
N PHE A 148 1.68 -4.92 28.86
CA PHE A 148 2.99 -5.38 28.44
C PHE A 148 4.09 -5.06 29.46
N LEU A 149 4.16 -3.83 29.97
CA LEU A 149 5.17 -3.43 30.95
C LEU A 149 4.92 -4.02 32.35
N GLU A 150 3.69 -4.36 32.71
CA GLU A 150 3.39 -5.12 33.94
C GLU A 150 3.84 -6.58 33.84
N HIS A 151 3.75 -7.18 32.65
CA HIS A 151 4.21 -8.55 32.41
C HIS A 151 5.74 -8.66 32.34
N HIS A 152 6.39 -7.77 31.58
CA HIS A 152 7.85 -7.85 31.30
C HIS A 152 8.73 -6.98 32.20
N CYS A 153 8.18 -5.97 32.88
CA CYS A 153 8.90 -5.12 33.85
C CYS A 153 8.25 -5.17 35.26
N PRO A 154 8.25 -6.35 35.93
CA PRO A 154 7.75 -6.49 37.30
C PRO A 154 8.54 -5.62 38.30
N PRO A 155 8.04 -5.41 39.54
CA PRO A 155 8.70 -4.56 40.53
C PRO A 155 10.17 -4.91 40.76
N GLY A 156 11.06 -3.95 40.49
CA GLY A 156 12.52 -4.12 40.58
C GLY A 156 13.22 -4.41 39.24
N ALA A 157 12.48 -4.76 38.17
CA ALA A 157 13.04 -4.84 36.83
C ALA A 157 13.24 -3.44 36.20
N PRO A 158 14.24 -3.24 35.33
CA PRO A 158 14.39 -2.00 34.58
C PRO A 158 13.16 -1.72 33.70
N ARG A 159 12.63 -0.49 33.78
CA ARG A 159 11.57 0.02 32.90
C ARG A 159 12.16 0.89 31.78
N PRO A 160 11.51 1.01 30.61
CA PRO A 160 11.98 1.87 29.54
C PRO A 160 12.04 3.34 29.97
N ILE A 161 13.17 4.01 29.73
CA ILE A 161 13.31 5.45 30.00
C ILE A 161 12.85 6.31 28.82
N VAL A 162 12.88 5.76 27.60
CA VAL A 162 12.27 6.37 26.42
C VAL A 162 11.41 5.35 25.66
N ALA A 163 10.37 5.84 24.97
CA ALA A 163 9.54 5.03 24.07
C ALA A 163 9.31 5.74 22.72
N VAL A 164 9.27 4.96 21.64
CA VAL A 164 8.81 5.42 20.32
C VAL A 164 7.61 4.60 19.87
N LEU A 165 6.53 5.29 19.53
CA LEU A 165 5.26 4.70 19.13
C LEU A 165 4.98 5.03 17.65
N ALA A 166 5.24 4.08 16.75
CA ALA A 166 4.89 4.20 15.35
C ALA A 166 3.40 3.89 15.15
N VAL A 167 2.58 4.88 14.77
CA VAL A 167 1.12 4.76 14.71
C VAL A 167 0.58 4.94 13.29
N ALA A 168 -0.44 4.14 12.95
CA ALA A 168 -1.09 4.16 11.64
C ALA A 168 -2.09 5.34 11.51
N GLY A 169 -1.55 6.56 11.36
CA GLY A 169 -2.33 7.78 11.14
C GLY A 169 -1.47 9.04 11.01
N ILE A 170 -2.13 10.19 10.82
CA ILE A 170 -1.51 11.52 10.84
C ILE A 170 -1.08 11.83 12.28
N VAL A 171 0.19 12.19 12.46
CA VAL A 171 0.77 12.54 13.75
C VAL A 171 1.11 14.03 13.79
N THR A 172 0.56 14.73 14.78
CA THR A 172 0.80 16.17 14.98
C THR A 172 0.93 16.47 16.47
N ASN A 173 1.87 17.33 16.87
CA ASN A 173 2.09 17.74 18.26
C ASN A 173 2.20 16.57 19.27
N ASN A 174 2.90 15.50 18.88
CA ASN A 174 3.07 14.25 19.64
C ASN A 174 1.75 13.46 19.86
N GLN A 175 0.74 13.67 19.01
CA GLN A 175 -0.59 13.06 19.12
C GLN A 175 -1.07 12.46 17.79
N CYS A 176 -1.93 11.44 17.87
CA CYS A 176 -2.61 10.80 16.74
C CYS A 176 -4.02 10.36 17.13
N ARG A 177 -5.01 10.56 16.25
CA ARG A 177 -6.34 9.95 16.37
C ARG A 177 -6.47 8.79 15.39
N TYR A 178 -6.91 7.64 15.87
CA TYR A 178 -7.16 6.48 15.00
C TYR A 178 -8.46 6.67 14.22
N THR A 179 -8.49 6.21 12.97
CA THR A 179 -9.68 6.29 12.09
C THR A 179 -10.60 5.07 12.18
N ASN A 180 -10.07 3.95 12.69
CA ASN A 180 -10.79 2.67 12.81
C ASN A 180 -11.16 2.31 14.27
N LEU A 181 -10.70 3.11 15.24
CA LEU A 181 -10.88 2.96 16.69
C LEU A 181 -10.99 4.38 17.26
N ASP A 182 -11.87 4.63 18.24
CA ASP A 182 -11.95 5.96 18.89
C ASP A 182 -10.82 6.13 19.94
N TRP A 183 -9.58 5.97 19.48
CA TRP A 183 -8.37 6.10 20.28
C TRP A 183 -7.67 7.41 19.93
N VAL A 184 -7.41 8.22 20.94
CA VAL A 184 -6.41 9.28 20.90
C VAL A 184 -5.14 8.74 21.57
N VAL A 185 -4.04 8.77 20.84
CA VAL A 185 -2.70 8.51 21.36
C VAL A 185 -2.05 9.87 21.60
N ASN A 186 -1.71 10.19 22.85
CA ASN A 186 -0.95 11.39 23.21
C ASN A 186 0.34 10.98 23.94
N GLY A 187 1.49 11.26 23.34
CA GLY A 187 2.79 10.88 23.91
C GLY A 187 3.05 11.52 25.28
N SER A 188 2.62 12.77 25.49
CA SER A 188 2.86 13.47 26.76
C SER A 188 2.00 12.92 27.92
N GLU A 189 0.76 12.52 27.61
CA GLU A 189 -0.10 11.80 28.55
C GLU A 189 0.47 10.40 28.84
N LEU A 190 0.91 9.67 27.81
CA LEU A 190 1.50 8.34 27.96
C LEU A 190 2.83 8.37 28.74
N ALA A 191 3.68 9.37 28.54
CA ALA A 191 4.89 9.56 29.34
C ALA A 191 4.56 9.68 30.84
N THR A 192 3.56 10.51 31.16
CA THR A 192 3.07 10.72 32.54
C THR A 192 2.43 9.45 33.12
N ARG A 193 1.53 8.79 32.37
CA ARG A 193 0.81 7.56 32.78
C ARG A 193 1.77 6.39 33.01
N LEU A 194 2.65 6.13 32.05
CA LEU A 194 3.57 4.97 32.04
C LEU A 194 4.85 5.20 32.87
N LYS A 195 5.10 6.44 33.31
CA LYS A 195 6.32 6.90 34.00
C LYS A 195 7.59 6.71 33.15
N ILE A 196 7.46 6.96 31.84
CA ILE A 196 8.55 6.93 30.87
C ILE A 196 9.00 8.38 30.63
N ALA A 197 10.30 8.68 30.74
CA ALA A 197 10.79 10.05 30.74
C ALA A 197 10.56 10.80 29.41
N ARG A 198 10.55 10.08 28.27
CA ARG A 198 10.11 10.62 26.96
C ARG A 198 9.32 9.58 26.18
N VAL A 199 8.18 9.97 25.63
CA VAL A 199 7.42 9.16 24.67
C VAL A 199 7.21 9.98 23.40
N GLU A 200 7.69 9.47 22.27
CA GLU A 200 7.58 10.09 20.95
C GLU A 200 6.63 9.27 20.07
N VAL A 201 5.55 9.90 19.64
CA VAL A 201 4.63 9.35 18.65
C VAL A 201 5.14 9.73 17.26
N ILE A 202 5.27 8.76 16.36
CA ILE A 202 5.67 8.97 14.96
C ILE A 202 4.70 8.24 14.04
N ASN A 203 4.57 8.67 12.79
CA ASN A 203 3.75 7.96 11.80
C ASN A 203 4.39 6.60 11.43
N ASP A 204 3.59 5.60 11.07
CA ASP A 204 4.02 4.24 10.68
C ASP A 204 4.95 4.21 9.45
N PHE A 205 4.72 5.09 8.48
CA PHE A 205 5.64 5.27 7.35
C PHE A 205 6.88 6.10 7.71
N VAL A 206 6.81 7.03 8.65
CA VAL A 206 8.02 7.67 9.23
C VAL A 206 8.92 6.62 9.90
N ALA A 207 8.34 5.63 10.58
CA ALA A 207 9.10 4.48 11.06
C ALA A 207 9.71 3.69 9.90
N GLN A 208 8.94 3.27 8.88
CA GLN A 208 9.52 2.57 7.71
C GLN A 208 10.66 3.36 7.04
N GLY A 209 10.55 4.69 6.99
CA GLY A 209 11.59 5.60 6.52
C GLY A 209 12.89 5.48 7.32
N TYR A 210 12.83 5.60 8.65
CA TYR A 210 13.99 5.31 9.52
C TYR A 210 14.49 3.86 9.36
N GLY A 211 13.59 2.91 9.11
CA GLY A 211 13.93 1.52 8.80
C GLY A 211 14.89 1.38 7.61
N THR A 212 14.80 2.23 6.58
CA THR A 212 15.70 2.16 5.40
C THR A 212 17.18 2.38 5.76
N LEU A 213 17.47 3.10 6.84
CA LEU A 213 18.83 3.36 7.32
C LEU A 213 19.49 2.11 7.94
N THR A 214 18.66 1.13 8.33
CA THR A 214 19.08 -0.10 9.03
C THR A 214 19.40 -1.28 8.10
N LEU A 215 19.26 -1.10 6.78
CA LEU A 215 19.28 -2.21 5.83
C LEU A 215 20.69 -2.50 5.30
N ALA A 216 21.19 -3.68 5.65
CA ALA A 216 22.26 -4.36 4.94
C ALA A 216 21.86 -4.70 3.49
N ASP A 217 22.84 -4.86 2.61
CA ASP A 217 22.62 -5.03 1.17
C ASP A 217 21.88 -6.35 0.82
N ASP A 218 21.93 -7.36 1.70
CA ASP A 218 21.19 -8.62 1.58
C ASP A 218 19.70 -8.49 1.92
N HIS A 219 19.27 -7.42 2.61
CA HIS A 219 17.87 -7.03 2.74
C HIS A 219 17.32 -6.27 1.52
N LEU A 220 18.19 -5.79 0.62
CA LEU A 220 17.82 -4.99 -0.55
C LEU A 220 17.86 -5.79 -1.85
N LEU A 221 17.01 -5.42 -2.80
CA LEU A 221 17.00 -5.93 -4.16
C LEU A 221 17.02 -4.73 -5.13
N PRO A 222 18.18 -4.39 -5.73
CA PRO A 222 18.27 -3.32 -6.70
C PRO A 222 17.41 -3.60 -7.93
N LEU A 223 16.61 -2.62 -8.34
CA LEU A 223 15.82 -2.65 -9.58
C LEU A 223 16.50 -1.86 -10.71
N ASN A 224 17.57 -1.14 -10.41
CA ASN A 224 18.47 -0.51 -11.39
C ASN A 224 19.93 -0.50 -10.88
N SER A 225 20.84 0.04 -11.69
CA SER A 225 22.29 0.06 -11.44
C SER A 225 22.80 1.41 -10.87
N ALA A 226 21.92 2.31 -10.46
CA ALA A 226 22.29 3.64 -9.98
C ALA A 226 22.90 3.61 -8.55
N VAL A 227 23.89 4.47 -8.29
CA VAL A 227 24.75 4.37 -7.10
C VAL A 227 24.35 5.38 -6.00
N PRO A 228 24.05 4.92 -4.75
CA PRO A 228 23.72 5.76 -3.60
C PRO A 228 24.70 6.88 -3.26
N ARG A 229 24.26 8.13 -3.39
CA ARG A 229 25.01 9.34 -3.01
C ARG A 229 24.79 9.66 -1.52
N ARG A 230 25.85 9.62 -0.70
CA ARG A 230 25.76 9.96 0.75
C ARG A 230 25.31 11.42 0.94
N GLY A 231 24.40 11.66 1.89
CA GLY A 231 23.89 12.99 2.21
C GLY A 231 22.79 13.51 1.27
N ALA A 232 22.54 12.85 0.13
CA ALA A 232 21.38 13.14 -0.70
C ALA A 232 20.07 12.65 -0.05
N PRO A 233 18.89 13.12 -0.48
CA PRO A 233 17.62 12.65 0.06
C PRO A 233 17.38 11.16 -0.16
N ILE A 234 16.55 10.58 0.71
CA ILE A 234 15.95 9.25 0.59
C ILE A 234 14.45 9.42 0.37
N ALA A 235 13.84 8.56 -0.44
CA ALA A 235 12.39 8.42 -0.53
C ALA A 235 11.97 6.98 -0.20
N CYS A 236 10.81 6.80 0.42
CA CYS A 236 10.29 5.49 0.80
C CYS A 236 8.78 5.43 0.52
N ILE A 237 8.35 4.41 -0.24
CA ILE A 237 6.97 4.25 -0.70
C ILE A 237 6.53 2.77 -0.61
N GLY A 238 5.35 2.49 -0.07
CA GLY A 238 4.96 1.11 0.22
C GLY A 238 3.50 0.77 -0.04
N ALA A 239 3.25 -0.12 -1.00
CA ALA A 239 1.93 -0.70 -1.25
C ALA A 239 1.59 -1.77 -0.21
N GLY A 240 0.47 -1.59 0.48
CA GLY A 240 -0.07 -2.48 1.51
C GLY A 240 -1.60 -2.51 1.47
N THR A 241 -2.25 -2.41 2.63
CA THR A 241 -3.69 -2.15 2.74
C THR A 241 -4.09 -0.80 2.12
N GLY A 242 -3.14 0.14 2.12
CA GLY A 242 -3.18 1.45 1.48
C GLY A 242 -1.86 1.74 0.76
N LEU A 243 -1.52 3.02 0.59
CA LEU A 243 -0.24 3.48 0.05
C LEU A 243 0.32 4.59 0.94
N GLY A 244 1.41 4.30 1.64
CA GLY A 244 2.13 5.30 2.43
C GLY A 244 3.43 5.74 1.74
N GLU A 245 3.82 6.99 2.03
CA GLU A 245 4.99 7.65 1.48
C GLU A 245 5.69 8.47 2.56
N CYS A 246 7.02 8.50 2.55
CA CYS A 246 7.82 9.42 3.36
C CYS A 246 9.15 9.72 2.67
N PHE A 247 9.85 10.76 3.15
CA PHE A 247 11.18 11.10 2.67
C PHE A 247 12.11 11.41 3.85
N LEU A 248 13.41 11.32 3.62
CA LEU A 248 14.43 11.70 4.60
C LEU A 248 15.45 12.64 3.96
N THR A 249 15.87 13.67 4.70
CA THR A 249 16.99 14.54 4.33
C THR A 249 18.09 14.44 5.38
N ALA A 250 19.33 14.54 4.93
CA ALA A 250 20.48 14.60 5.83
C ALA A 250 20.73 16.03 6.31
N ASP A 251 21.07 16.19 7.60
CA ASP A 251 21.62 17.42 8.15
C ASP A 251 23.13 17.55 7.83
N PRO A 252 23.80 18.67 8.17
CA PRO A 252 25.22 18.86 7.91
C PRO A 252 26.17 17.90 8.63
N SER A 253 25.72 17.15 9.65
CA SER A 253 26.49 16.06 10.28
C SER A 253 26.37 14.74 9.51
N GLY A 254 25.42 14.67 8.57
CA GLY A 254 25.05 13.47 7.83
C GLY A 254 23.93 12.65 8.49
N ASP A 255 23.25 13.18 9.52
CA ASP A 255 22.14 12.49 10.17
C ASP A 255 20.83 12.71 9.43
N TYR A 256 20.04 11.65 9.27
CA TYR A 256 18.81 11.68 8.48
C TYR A 256 17.57 11.96 9.36
N ARG A 257 16.87 13.06 9.10
CA ARG A 257 15.52 13.34 9.65
C ARG A 257 14.47 12.84 8.67
N CYS A 258 13.53 12.02 9.13
CA CYS A 258 12.40 11.56 8.33
C CYS A 258 11.20 12.50 8.46
N TYR A 259 10.47 12.68 7.35
CA TYR A 259 9.29 13.53 7.22
C TYR A 259 8.11 12.70 6.69
N PRO A 260 6.93 12.76 7.32
CA PRO A 260 5.72 12.08 6.84
C PRO A 260 5.20 12.74 5.55
N SER A 261 4.50 11.96 4.72
CA SER A 261 3.69 12.53 3.63
C SER A 261 2.47 11.67 3.32
N GLU A 262 1.32 12.30 3.15
CA GLU A 262 0.09 11.64 2.66
C GLU A 262 0.10 11.50 1.12
N GLY A 263 1.26 11.18 0.53
CA GLY A 263 1.48 11.17 -0.92
C GLY A 263 0.58 10.17 -1.66
N GLY A 264 0.30 9.02 -1.06
CA GLY A 264 -0.68 8.05 -1.58
C GLY A 264 -2.12 8.58 -1.64
N HIS A 265 -2.43 9.66 -0.92
CA HIS A 265 -3.72 10.34 -0.98
C HIS A 265 -3.77 11.49 -2.02
N ALA A 266 -2.67 11.77 -2.74
CA ALA A 266 -2.66 12.65 -3.92
C ALA A 266 -3.41 12.04 -5.11
N GLU A 267 -3.72 12.85 -6.12
CA GLU A 267 -4.51 12.48 -7.30
C GLU A 267 -3.89 11.32 -8.09
N PHE A 268 -4.73 10.37 -8.53
CA PHE A 268 -4.35 9.37 -9.52
C PHE A 268 -4.22 10.03 -10.90
N PRO A 269 -3.04 9.98 -11.56
CA PRO A 269 -2.83 10.54 -12.89
C PRO A 269 -2.84 9.40 -13.94
N PRO A 270 -4.00 9.09 -14.56
CA PRO A 270 -4.08 7.98 -15.51
C PRO A 270 -3.28 8.25 -16.79
N ARG A 271 -2.69 7.18 -17.34
CA ARG A 271 -2.01 7.16 -18.64
C ARG A 271 -2.90 6.52 -19.72
N GLY A 272 -2.48 6.66 -20.98
CA GLY A 272 -3.10 6.00 -22.13
C GLY A 272 -2.15 6.06 -23.33
N GLU A 273 -2.25 5.10 -24.24
CA GLU A 273 -1.43 5.05 -25.45
C GLU A 273 -2.30 4.95 -26.70
N GLY A 274 -2.19 5.94 -27.59
CA GLY A 274 -2.83 5.98 -28.90
C GLY A 274 -4.37 5.98 -28.82
N SER A 275 -4.96 4.78 -28.83
CA SER A 275 -6.40 4.56 -28.81
C SER A 275 -6.88 3.63 -27.69
N ASP A 276 -6.04 3.25 -26.72
CA ASP A 276 -6.48 2.50 -25.54
C ASP A 276 -6.34 3.33 -24.25
N ASP A 277 -7.48 3.86 -23.82
CA ASP A 277 -7.67 4.76 -22.68
C ASP A 277 -7.87 3.99 -21.36
N GLN A 278 -7.35 2.75 -21.22
CA GLN A 278 -7.71 1.84 -20.11
C GLN A 278 -7.62 2.48 -18.71
N GLN A 279 -6.57 3.26 -18.40
CA GLN A 279 -6.46 3.89 -17.07
C GLN A 279 -7.37 5.12 -16.92
N ILE A 280 -7.67 5.82 -18.02
CA ILE A 280 -8.63 6.94 -18.05
C ILE A 280 -10.06 6.40 -17.86
N GLU A 281 -10.37 5.24 -18.42
CA GLU A 281 -11.60 4.50 -18.13
C GLU A 281 -11.65 3.96 -16.70
N LEU A 282 -10.54 3.44 -16.16
CA LEU A 282 -10.43 3.09 -14.75
C LEU A 282 -10.73 4.31 -13.86
N LEU A 283 -10.18 5.49 -14.15
CA LEU A 283 -10.51 6.72 -13.41
C LEU A 283 -12.03 7.01 -13.47
N LYS A 284 -12.66 6.94 -14.65
CA LYS A 284 -14.12 7.12 -14.81
C LYS A 284 -14.88 6.10 -13.94
N TYR A 285 -14.50 4.83 -13.99
CA TYR A 285 -15.10 3.75 -13.19
C TYR A 285 -14.96 4.00 -11.68
N LEU A 286 -13.78 4.40 -11.20
CA LEU A 286 -13.54 4.63 -9.77
C LEU A 286 -14.27 5.86 -9.24
N LYS A 287 -14.42 6.92 -10.04
CA LYS A 287 -15.28 8.08 -9.72
C LYS A 287 -16.72 7.64 -9.45
N VAL A 288 -17.27 6.73 -10.26
CA VAL A 288 -18.62 6.17 -10.02
C VAL A 288 -18.63 5.21 -8.83
N LYS A 289 -17.67 4.29 -8.71
CA LYS A 289 -17.61 3.28 -7.63
C LYS A 289 -17.60 3.90 -6.23
N PHE A 290 -16.89 5.02 -6.04
CA PHE A 290 -16.76 5.69 -4.74
C PHE A 290 -17.65 6.94 -4.60
N SER A 291 -18.57 7.20 -5.54
CA SER A 291 -19.36 8.45 -5.63
C SER A 291 -18.50 9.73 -5.61
N GLY A 292 -17.21 9.62 -5.96
CA GLY A 292 -16.18 10.64 -5.83
C GLY A 292 -15.97 11.39 -7.13
N TRP A 293 -16.90 12.27 -7.50
CA TRP A 293 -16.91 12.93 -8.81
C TRP A 293 -15.70 13.84 -9.08
N ASN A 294 -15.11 14.40 -8.03
CA ASN A 294 -14.02 15.38 -8.14
C ASN A 294 -12.66 14.71 -8.37
N ARG A 295 -12.17 13.92 -7.41
CA ARG A 295 -10.83 13.30 -7.42
C ARG A 295 -10.88 11.83 -7.00
N ILE A 296 -9.91 11.05 -7.47
CA ILE A 296 -9.59 9.71 -6.99
C ILE A 296 -8.11 9.75 -6.60
N SER A 297 -7.74 9.17 -5.46
CA SER A 297 -6.34 9.14 -5.03
C SER A 297 -5.57 7.96 -5.60
N VAL A 298 -4.26 8.11 -5.75
CA VAL A 298 -3.37 7.06 -6.27
C VAL A 298 -3.41 5.77 -5.43
N GLU A 299 -3.61 5.84 -4.10
CA GLU A 299 -3.88 4.67 -3.23
C GLU A 299 -5.03 3.78 -3.74
N ARG A 300 -6.09 4.38 -4.32
CA ARG A 300 -7.26 3.62 -4.80
C ARG A 300 -6.94 2.81 -6.07
N VAL A 301 -5.73 2.91 -6.61
CA VAL A 301 -5.18 2.11 -7.74
C VAL A 301 -3.92 1.35 -7.30
N VAL A 302 -3.01 1.99 -6.57
CA VAL A 302 -1.70 1.48 -6.14
C VAL A 302 -1.77 1.03 -4.67
N SER A 303 -2.56 -0.01 -4.40
CA SER A 303 -2.59 -0.71 -3.11
C SER A 303 -3.17 -2.12 -3.29
N GLY A 304 -3.25 -2.92 -2.23
CA GLY A 304 -3.99 -4.18 -2.26
C GLY A 304 -5.45 -3.98 -2.67
N LYS A 305 -6.14 -2.99 -2.08
CA LYS A 305 -7.50 -2.61 -2.50
C LYS A 305 -7.53 -2.04 -3.93
N GLY A 306 -6.44 -1.41 -4.36
CA GLY A 306 -6.23 -0.93 -5.72
C GLY A 306 -6.21 -2.05 -6.78
N ILE A 307 -5.50 -3.15 -6.53
CA ILE A 307 -5.51 -4.35 -7.40
C ILE A 307 -6.95 -4.87 -7.59
N CYS A 308 -7.72 -4.93 -6.51
CA CYS A 308 -9.12 -5.35 -6.54
C CYS A 308 -10.01 -4.38 -7.32
N ASN A 309 -9.82 -3.07 -7.13
CA ASN A 309 -10.49 -2.02 -7.89
C ASN A 309 -10.22 -2.13 -9.41
N ILE A 310 -8.98 -2.42 -9.81
CA ILE A 310 -8.61 -2.62 -11.22
C ILE A 310 -9.26 -3.90 -11.77
N TYR A 311 -9.19 -5.01 -11.03
CA TYR A 311 -9.83 -6.27 -11.42
C TYR A 311 -11.36 -6.12 -11.61
N GLU A 312 -12.04 -5.42 -10.71
CA GLU A 312 -13.48 -5.15 -10.82
C GLU A 312 -13.82 -4.26 -12.02
N PHE A 313 -12.99 -3.25 -12.32
CA PHE A 313 -13.09 -2.45 -13.54
C PHE A 313 -12.97 -3.32 -14.80
N LEU A 314 -11.96 -4.19 -14.87
CA LEU A 314 -11.73 -5.07 -16.01
C LEU A 314 -12.85 -6.12 -16.15
N ALA A 315 -13.39 -6.63 -15.05
CA ALA A 315 -14.55 -7.52 -15.06
C ALA A 315 -15.83 -6.81 -15.53
N TYR A 316 -15.98 -5.51 -15.23
CA TYR A 316 -17.06 -4.66 -15.73
C TYR A 316 -16.91 -4.31 -17.23
N ARG A 317 -15.68 -4.00 -17.68
CA ARG A 317 -15.33 -3.66 -19.08
C ARG A 317 -15.39 -4.88 -20.00
N TYR A 318 -15.00 -6.06 -19.50
CA TYR A 318 -14.93 -7.30 -20.28
C TYR A 318 -15.70 -8.47 -19.62
N PRO A 319 -17.03 -8.39 -19.43
CA PRO A 319 -17.81 -9.40 -18.71
C PRO A 319 -17.80 -10.79 -19.37
N ARG A 320 -17.40 -10.90 -20.64
CA ARG A 320 -17.20 -12.17 -21.36
C ARG A 320 -15.83 -12.84 -21.09
N LYS A 321 -14.84 -12.10 -20.58
CA LYS A 321 -13.51 -12.62 -20.14
C LYS A 321 -13.52 -13.11 -18.67
N VAL A 322 -14.60 -12.91 -17.91
CA VAL A 322 -14.64 -13.19 -16.47
C VAL A 322 -14.70 -14.70 -16.18
N ASP A 323 -13.64 -15.24 -15.57
CA ASP A 323 -13.67 -16.57 -14.94
C ASP A 323 -14.64 -16.55 -13.75
N ARG A 324 -15.68 -17.38 -13.82
CA ARG A 324 -16.76 -17.43 -12.82
C ARG A 324 -16.32 -18.04 -11.49
N GLN A 325 -15.38 -18.99 -11.51
CA GLN A 325 -14.88 -19.66 -10.30
C GLN A 325 -13.96 -18.71 -9.53
N MET A 326 -13.02 -18.07 -10.23
CA MET A 326 -12.17 -17.03 -9.65
C MET A 326 -13.00 -15.85 -9.12
N HIS A 327 -13.97 -15.36 -9.90
CA HIS A 327 -14.83 -14.25 -9.46
C HIS A 327 -15.66 -14.61 -8.21
N THR A 328 -16.10 -15.87 -8.10
CA THR A 328 -16.80 -16.36 -6.90
C THR A 328 -15.85 -16.46 -5.69
N GLU A 329 -14.60 -16.94 -5.86
CA GLU A 329 -13.60 -16.91 -4.79
C GLU A 329 -13.31 -15.47 -4.33
N PHE A 330 -13.12 -14.54 -5.27
CA PHE A 330 -12.87 -13.12 -5.01
C PHE A 330 -14.00 -12.47 -4.21
N MET A 331 -15.25 -12.66 -4.63
CA MET A 331 -16.43 -12.13 -3.92
C MET A 331 -16.63 -12.80 -2.55
N SER A 332 -16.33 -14.09 -2.40
CA SER A 332 -16.42 -14.81 -1.11
C SER A 332 -15.37 -14.39 -0.07
N LYS A 333 -14.32 -13.68 -0.51
CA LYS A 333 -13.22 -13.15 0.33
C LYS A 333 -13.23 -11.62 0.38
N GLU A 334 -14.40 -11.00 0.16
CA GLU A 334 -14.63 -9.55 0.25
C GLU A 334 -13.69 -8.70 -0.62
N GLY A 335 -13.20 -9.26 -1.74
CA GLY A 335 -12.23 -8.60 -2.61
C GLY A 335 -10.80 -8.67 -2.09
N ASP A 336 -10.29 -9.88 -1.82
CA ASP A 336 -8.88 -10.12 -1.47
C ASP A 336 -7.96 -10.08 -2.71
N ALA A 337 -6.97 -9.19 -2.68
CA ALA A 337 -5.94 -9.05 -3.71
C ALA A 337 -5.09 -10.32 -3.90
N GLY A 338 -4.98 -11.15 -2.86
CA GLY A 338 -4.35 -12.47 -2.92
C GLY A 338 -5.06 -13.41 -3.89
N VAL A 339 -6.37 -13.26 -4.10
CA VAL A 339 -7.13 -14.03 -5.10
C VAL A 339 -6.78 -13.56 -6.52
N VAL A 340 -6.70 -12.25 -6.74
CA VAL A 340 -6.27 -11.70 -8.04
C VAL A 340 -4.85 -12.18 -8.36
N ALA A 341 -3.91 -12.07 -7.41
CA ALA A 341 -2.54 -12.55 -7.59
C ALA A 341 -2.44 -14.06 -7.86
N LYS A 342 -3.22 -14.88 -7.14
CA LYS A 342 -3.29 -16.34 -7.31
C LYS A 342 -3.76 -16.77 -8.72
N HIS A 343 -4.66 -15.99 -9.34
CA HIS A 343 -5.29 -16.33 -10.63
C HIS A 343 -4.75 -15.49 -11.82
N ALA A 344 -3.59 -14.85 -11.64
CA ALA A 344 -2.89 -14.08 -12.67
C ALA A 344 -2.16 -14.96 -13.69
N SER A 345 -2.92 -15.78 -14.44
CA SER A 345 -2.43 -16.48 -15.63
C SER A 345 -2.42 -15.57 -16.86
N ARG A 346 -1.49 -15.82 -17.80
CA ARG A 346 -1.31 -15.01 -19.02
C ARG A 346 -2.62 -14.85 -19.80
N GLY A 347 -3.05 -13.59 -20.00
CA GLY A 347 -4.29 -13.25 -20.70
C GLY A 347 -5.57 -13.34 -19.86
N SER A 348 -5.47 -13.64 -18.56
CA SER A 348 -6.59 -13.48 -17.63
C SER A 348 -6.74 -12.00 -17.21
N LEU A 349 -7.95 -11.60 -16.84
CA LEU A 349 -8.22 -10.27 -16.28
C LEU A 349 -7.43 -9.98 -15.00
N CYS A 350 -6.89 -11.01 -14.34
CA CYS A 350 -6.09 -10.85 -13.15
C CYS A 350 -4.64 -10.49 -13.48
N ALA A 351 -4.07 -11.05 -14.56
CA ALA A 351 -2.78 -10.60 -15.08
C ALA A 351 -2.88 -9.17 -15.62
N GLU A 352 -3.92 -8.88 -16.41
CA GLU A 352 -4.23 -7.54 -16.93
C GLU A 352 -4.40 -6.52 -15.77
N ALA A 353 -5.01 -6.90 -14.65
CA ALA A 353 -5.10 -6.05 -13.45
C ALA A 353 -3.76 -5.80 -12.75
N LEU A 354 -2.89 -6.82 -12.69
CA LEU A 354 -1.56 -6.70 -12.10
C LEU A 354 -0.60 -5.88 -12.97
N GLU A 355 -0.71 -5.98 -14.30
CA GLU A 355 0.08 -5.19 -15.25
C GLU A 355 -0.24 -3.69 -15.12
N ILE A 356 -1.52 -3.32 -15.04
CA ILE A 356 -1.98 -1.95 -14.77
C ILE A 356 -1.52 -1.48 -13.37
N PHE A 357 -1.66 -2.32 -12.34
CA PHE A 357 -1.17 -1.99 -11.00
C PHE A 357 0.33 -1.68 -11.00
N ALA A 358 1.13 -2.54 -11.66
CA ALA A 358 2.58 -2.38 -11.74
C ALA A 358 2.96 -1.08 -12.47
N GLU A 359 2.31 -0.77 -13.59
CA GLU A 359 2.55 0.48 -14.33
C GLU A 359 2.19 1.72 -13.49
N CYS A 360 1.03 1.72 -12.84
CA CYS A 360 0.59 2.82 -11.98
C CYS A 360 1.51 3.00 -10.77
N TYR A 361 2.03 1.90 -10.20
CA TYR A 361 2.99 1.96 -9.11
C TYR A 361 4.34 2.53 -9.59
N GLY A 362 4.81 2.09 -10.76
CA GLY A 362 5.99 2.67 -11.42
C GLY A 362 5.83 4.18 -11.63
N ALA A 363 4.68 4.59 -12.17
CA ALA A 363 4.34 6.00 -12.39
C ALA A 363 4.45 6.82 -11.10
N GLN A 364 3.89 6.33 -9.99
CA GLN A 364 3.98 7.01 -8.69
C GLN A 364 5.41 7.06 -8.14
N CYS A 365 6.16 5.94 -8.19
CA CYS A 365 7.57 5.92 -7.81
C CYS A 365 8.40 6.93 -8.64
N GLY A 366 8.11 7.07 -9.94
CA GLY A 366 8.78 8.04 -10.80
C GLY A 366 8.38 9.49 -10.49
N THR A 367 7.12 9.74 -10.10
CA THR A 367 6.65 11.05 -9.62
C THR A 367 7.37 11.44 -8.32
N MET A 368 7.46 10.52 -7.36
CA MET A 368 8.20 10.74 -6.12
C MET A 368 9.70 10.97 -6.38
N ALA A 369 10.29 10.27 -7.36
CA ALA A 369 11.68 10.45 -7.75
C ALA A 369 11.98 11.85 -8.29
N ILE A 370 11.10 12.43 -9.13
CA ILE A 370 11.29 13.80 -9.65
C ILE A 370 10.97 14.90 -8.63
N GLN A 371 10.12 14.61 -7.63
CA GLN A 371 9.80 15.55 -6.55
C GLN A 371 10.90 15.61 -5.49
N MET A 372 11.42 14.46 -5.05
CA MET A 372 12.34 14.35 -3.91
C MET A 372 13.82 14.27 -4.33
N MET A 373 14.10 14.01 -5.61
CA MET A 373 15.45 13.72 -6.14
C MET A 373 16.29 12.79 -5.23
N PRO A 374 15.78 11.58 -4.90
CA PRO A 374 16.29 10.80 -3.78
C PRO A 374 17.54 10.00 -4.17
N PHE A 375 18.64 10.68 -4.48
CA PHE A 375 19.87 10.04 -4.96
C PHE A 375 20.60 9.19 -3.91
N ARG A 376 20.17 9.16 -2.64
CA ARG A 376 20.62 8.14 -1.68
C ARG A 376 19.88 6.81 -1.89
N GLY A 377 18.61 6.87 -2.30
CA GLY A 377 17.80 5.73 -2.73
C GLY A 377 16.31 6.02 -2.65
N LEU A 378 15.54 5.44 -3.58
CA LEU A 378 14.10 5.28 -3.48
C LEU A 378 13.82 3.82 -3.08
N PHE A 379 13.27 3.63 -1.89
CA PHE A 379 12.99 2.33 -1.29
C PHE A 379 11.52 1.98 -1.45
N ILE A 380 11.25 0.83 -2.07
CA ILE A 380 9.93 0.25 -2.24
C ILE A 380 9.71 -0.72 -1.08
N THR A 381 8.81 -0.39 -0.17
CA THR A 381 8.43 -1.21 0.99
C THR A 381 7.03 -1.81 0.79
N GLY A 382 6.39 -2.30 1.86
CA GLY A 382 5.01 -2.78 1.83
C GLY A 382 4.85 -4.26 1.47
N GLY A 383 3.78 -4.87 2.00
CA GLY A 383 3.51 -6.30 1.87
C GLY A 383 3.00 -6.75 0.49
N VAL A 384 2.50 -5.82 -0.34
CA VAL A 384 2.07 -6.11 -1.72
C VAL A 384 3.30 -6.19 -2.63
N SER A 385 4.20 -5.21 -2.51
CA SER A 385 5.41 -5.06 -3.33
C SER A 385 6.31 -6.30 -3.29
N LYS A 386 6.49 -6.90 -2.11
CA LYS A 386 7.25 -8.15 -1.94
C LYS A 386 6.57 -9.37 -2.58
N LYS A 387 5.25 -9.51 -2.44
CA LYS A 387 4.49 -10.61 -3.07
C LYS A 387 4.47 -10.50 -4.59
N LEU A 388 4.51 -9.28 -5.11
CA LEU A 388 4.53 -8.96 -6.54
C LEU A 388 5.93 -8.62 -7.07
N ALA A 389 7.00 -8.97 -6.34
CA ALA A 389 8.37 -8.59 -6.66
C ALA A 389 8.80 -8.92 -8.10
N HIS A 390 8.24 -9.98 -8.70
CA HIS A 390 8.52 -10.37 -10.08
C HIS A 390 8.10 -9.28 -11.10
N LEU A 391 6.94 -8.64 -10.90
CA LEU A 391 6.43 -7.55 -11.76
C LEU A 391 7.23 -6.25 -11.66
N LEU A 392 8.00 -6.09 -10.57
CA LEU A 392 8.79 -4.90 -10.29
C LEU A 392 10.24 -5.03 -10.79
N GLN A 393 10.71 -6.26 -11.03
CA GLN A 393 12.10 -6.57 -11.46
C GLN A 393 12.29 -6.63 -12.97
N GLU A 394 11.21 -6.74 -13.76
CA GLU A 394 11.32 -6.79 -15.21
C GLU A 394 11.77 -5.42 -15.76
N GLU A 395 12.99 -5.36 -16.29
CA GLU A 395 13.63 -4.15 -16.83
C GLU A 395 12.78 -3.47 -17.93
N THR A 396 12.11 -4.27 -18.76
CA THR A 396 11.15 -3.80 -19.79
C THR A 396 9.68 -3.94 -19.36
N GLY A 397 9.44 -4.36 -18.12
CA GLY A 397 8.13 -4.65 -17.55
C GLY A 397 7.32 -3.39 -17.22
N SER A 398 6.04 -3.58 -16.93
CA SER A 398 5.08 -2.47 -16.79
C SER A 398 5.48 -1.47 -15.71
N PHE A 399 6.06 -1.94 -14.59
CA PHE A 399 6.60 -1.08 -13.54
C PHE A 399 7.72 -0.16 -14.04
N MET A 400 8.74 -0.69 -14.73
CA MET A 400 9.87 0.13 -15.20
C MET A 400 9.46 1.09 -16.33
N ARG A 401 8.52 0.69 -17.21
CA ARG A 401 7.93 1.62 -18.19
C ARG A 401 7.20 2.78 -17.52
N GLY A 402 6.32 2.48 -16.55
CA GLY A 402 5.61 3.48 -15.76
C GLY A 402 6.57 4.39 -14.97
N TYR A 403 7.66 3.84 -14.43
CA TYR A 403 8.71 4.56 -13.73
C TYR A 403 9.42 5.56 -14.64
N HIS A 404 10.08 5.09 -15.70
CA HIS A 404 10.90 5.95 -16.56
C HIS A 404 10.09 6.96 -17.38
N ASP A 405 8.80 6.75 -17.69
CA ASP A 405 8.04 7.71 -18.51
C ASP A 405 7.68 9.00 -17.75
N LYS A 406 8.60 9.98 -17.80
CA LYS A 406 8.48 11.36 -17.31
C LYS A 406 8.88 12.38 -18.39
N GLY A 407 8.70 12.03 -19.67
CA GLY A 407 9.01 12.91 -20.81
C GLY A 407 10.46 13.44 -20.81
N ARG A 408 10.63 14.77 -20.87
CA ARG A 408 11.97 15.39 -20.96
C ARG A 408 12.88 15.17 -19.74
N VAL A 409 12.33 14.74 -18.59
CA VAL A 409 13.12 14.48 -17.37
C VAL A 409 13.36 13.00 -17.09
N SER A 410 12.93 12.08 -17.97
CA SER A 410 13.19 10.63 -17.82
C SER A 410 14.67 10.29 -17.52
N PRO A 411 15.69 10.91 -18.17
CA PRO A 411 17.11 10.61 -17.90
C PRO A 411 17.62 11.06 -16.51
N LEU A 412 16.77 11.69 -15.69
CA LEU A 412 17.07 11.95 -14.27
C LEU A 412 16.89 10.68 -13.43
N LEU A 413 15.94 9.82 -13.80
CA LEU A 413 15.57 8.63 -13.03
C LEU A 413 16.64 7.53 -13.14
N ASP A 414 17.36 7.50 -14.25
CA ASP A 414 18.55 6.65 -14.47
C ASP A 414 19.67 6.90 -13.44
N GLN A 415 19.60 8.00 -12.69
CA GLN A 415 20.54 8.37 -11.63
C GLN A 415 20.00 8.14 -10.20
N VAL A 416 18.73 7.74 -10.06
CA VAL A 416 18.08 7.49 -8.76
C VAL A 416 18.19 6.01 -8.41
N PRO A 417 18.93 5.61 -7.36
CA PRO A 417 19.02 4.22 -6.93
C PRO A 417 17.65 3.70 -6.53
N LEU A 418 17.21 2.59 -7.11
CA LEU A 418 15.87 2.04 -6.90
C LEU A 418 15.95 0.66 -6.25
N PHE A 419 15.37 0.49 -5.07
CA PHE A 419 15.49 -0.74 -4.27
C PHE A 419 14.14 -1.29 -3.84
N LEU A 420 13.87 -2.57 -4.10
CA LEU A 420 12.81 -3.32 -3.42
C LEU A 420 13.34 -3.87 -2.10
N VAL A 421 12.64 -3.60 -1.00
CA VAL A 421 13.00 -4.06 0.34
C VAL A 421 12.38 -5.43 0.60
N LYS A 422 13.21 -6.42 0.99
CA LYS A 422 12.77 -7.81 1.24
C LYS A 422 12.21 -8.02 2.65
N SER A 423 12.59 -7.21 3.62
CA SER A 423 12.25 -7.39 5.05
C SER A 423 10.78 -7.10 5.39
N ASP A 424 10.22 -7.83 6.35
CA ASP A 424 8.82 -7.69 6.84
C ASP A 424 8.67 -6.80 8.09
N ASP A 425 9.78 -6.38 8.71
CA ASP A 425 9.85 -5.74 10.03
C ASP A 425 10.26 -4.25 9.97
N MET A 426 10.04 -3.59 8.83
CA MET A 426 10.49 -2.22 8.56
C MET A 426 9.97 -1.17 9.56
N GLY A 427 8.72 -1.28 10.00
CA GLY A 427 8.16 -0.38 11.02
C GLY A 427 8.84 -0.58 12.37
N GLN A 428 9.05 -1.83 12.78
CA GLN A 428 9.71 -2.20 14.03
C GLN A 428 11.19 -1.79 14.04
N ARG A 429 11.94 -2.04 12.94
CA ARG A 429 13.34 -1.57 12.77
C ARG A 429 13.44 -0.06 12.89
N GLY A 430 12.52 0.67 12.26
CA GLY A 430 12.47 2.12 12.31
C GLY A 430 12.11 2.69 13.68
N ALA A 431 11.13 2.08 14.36
CA ALA A 431 10.75 2.45 15.72
C ALA A 431 11.91 2.19 16.71
N HIS A 432 12.65 1.08 16.54
CA HIS A 432 13.86 0.81 17.32
C HIS A 432 15.00 1.80 17.00
N PHE A 433 15.28 2.07 15.72
CA PHE A 433 16.25 3.08 15.32
C PHE A 433 15.94 4.45 15.93
N ARG A 434 14.68 4.89 15.88
CA ARG A 434 14.27 6.16 16.46
C ARG A 434 14.27 6.12 18.00
N SER A 435 14.03 4.99 18.66
CA SER A 435 14.13 4.91 20.13
C SER A 435 15.57 4.99 20.62
N VAL A 436 16.54 4.41 19.90
CA VAL A 436 17.98 4.61 20.16
C VAL A 436 18.39 6.06 19.91
N LYS A 437 17.86 6.72 18.87
CA LYS A 437 18.06 8.17 18.65
C LYS A 437 17.49 9.03 19.79
N LEU A 438 16.23 8.80 20.17
CA LEU A 438 15.55 9.49 21.25
C LEU A 438 16.25 9.28 22.60
N LEU A 439 16.85 8.12 22.81
CA LEU A 439 17.71 7.84 23.96
C LEU A 439 18.95 8.73 23.95
N LYS A 440 19.72 8.79 22.84
CA LYS A 440 20.89 9.68 22.74
C LYS A 440 20.51 11.15 22.93
N GLU A 441 19.38 11.58 22.36
CA GLU A 441 18.83 12.93 22.57
C GLU A 441 18.46 13.19 24.04
N HIS A 442 17.87 12.21 24.74
CA HIS A 442 17.56 12.30 26.17
C HIS A 442 18.81 12.40 27.06
N LEU A 443 19.79 11.52 26.85
CA LEU A 443 21.05 11.50 27.61
C LEU A 443 21.90 12.76 27.38
N ALA A 444 21.82 13.35 26.19
CA ALA A 444 22.45 14.63 25.86
C ALA A 444 21.66 15.87 26.34
N GLY A 445 20.49 15.69 26.98
CA GLY A 445 19.65 16.79 27.46
C GLY A 445 18.99 17.62 26.35
N LEU A 446 18.89 17.09 25.11
CA LEU A 446 18.32 17.80 23.97
C LEU A 446 16.77 17.79 24.02
N PRO A 447 16.10 18.89 23.62
CA PRO A 447 14.64 19.02 23.63
C PRO A 447 13.96 18.06 22.64
N SER A 448 12.62 18.08 22.55
CA SER A 448 11.92 17.28 21.53
C SER A 448 11.95 17.98 20.19
N ARG A 449 12.40 17.27 19.13
CA ARG A 449 12.32 17.76 17.74
C ARG A 449 10.86 17.91 17.24
N ILE A 450 9.88 17.53 18.05
CA ILE A 450 8.45 17.82 17.88
C ILE A 450 8.09 19.22 18.39
N ASP A 451 8.74 19.72 19.45
CA ASP A 451 8.42 21.01 20.07
C ASP A 451 8.67 22.18 19.09
N GLU A 452 9.66 22.03 18.21
CA GLU A 452 9.99 22.94 17.10
C GLU A 452 8.84 23.12 16.09
N ALA A 453 7.94 22.12 15.96
CA ALA A 453 6.87 22.10 14.96
C ALA A 453 5.53 22.66 15.48
N ALA A 454 5.42 22.94 16.79
CA ALA A 454 4.15 23.24 17.45
C ALA A 454 3.50 24.59 17.09
N ASN A 455 4.12 25.40 16.22
CA ASN A 455 3.64 26.72 15.79
C ASN A 455 2.69 26.69 14.56
N VAL A 456 2.26 25.51 14.10
CA VAL A 456 1.15 25.39 13.14
C VAL A 456 -0.15 25.22 13.91
N GLY A 457 -1.14 26.08 13.61
CA GLY A 457 -2.37 26.27 14.40
C GLY A 457 -3.36 25.09 14.40
N GLU A 458 -4.53 25.29 15.02
CA GLU A 458 -5.51 24.23 15.33
C GLU A 458 -5.78 23.26 14.17
N HIS A 459 -5.58 21.97 14.45
CA HIS A 459 -5.40 20.96 13.41
C HIS A 459 -6.71 20.39 12.89
N LEU A 460 -6.85 20.36 11.56
CA LEU A 460 -7.86 19.58 10.86
C LEU A 460 -7.62 18.08 11.08
N LEU A 461 -8.25 17.52 12.12
CA LEU A 461 -8.43 16.09 12.27
C LEU A 461 -9.23 15.57 11.06
N VAL A 462 -8.53 14.93 10.12
CA VAL A 462 -9.14 14.42 8.89
C VAL A 462 -10.23 13.40 9.26
N PRO A 463 -11.46 13.55 8.73
CA PRO A 463 -12.56 12.66 9.07
C PRO A 463 -12.34 11.22 8.55
N PRO A 464 -13.10 10.22 9.03
CA PRO A 464 -12.93 8.82 8.66
C PRO A 464 -12.92 8.56 7.15
N ARG A 465 -12.20 7.50 6.75
CA ARG A 465 -11.85 7.17 5.34
C ARG A 465 -13.00 7.00 4.35
N ASP A 466 -14.24 6.94 4.84
CA ASP A 466 -15.46 6.68 4.07
C ASP A 466 -16.59 7.71 4.36
N VAL A 467 -16.25 8.96 4.75
CA VAL A 467 -17.25 10.05 4.75
C VAL A 467 -17.70 10.36 3.32
N ILE A 468 -18.92 9.95 3.01
CA ILE A 468 -19.61 10.21 1.75
C ILE A 468 -19.88 11.71 1.62
N TYR A 469 -19.34 12.34 0.58
CA TYR A 469 -19.60 13.75 0.26
C TYR A 469 -21.06 13.93 -0.22
N ASP A 470 -21.72 14.99 0.25
CA ASP A 470 -23.17 15.15 0.17
C ASP A 470 -23.68 15.75 -1.15
N GLY A 471 -23.68 14.93 -2.20
CA GLY A 471 -24.66 14.98 -3.30
C GLY A 471 -24.67 16.18 -4.27
N HIS A 472 -24.03 17.31 -3.94
CA HIS A 472 -24.18 18.58 -4.66
C HIS A 472 -23.16 18.77 -5.79
N THR A 473 -23.30 18.00 -6.88
CA THR A 473 -22.67 18.34 -8.17
C THR A 473 -23.52 17.84 -9.34
N GLN A 474 -23.96 18.74 -10.21
CA GLN A 474 -24.68 18.37 -11.44
C GLN A 474 -23.71 17.78 -12.48
N VAL A 475 -24.05 16.61 -13.03
CA VAL A 475 -23.27 15.94 -14.09
C VAL A 475 -23.82 16.34 -15.46
N THR A 476 -22.94 16.78 -16.36
CA THR A 476 -23.31 17.24 -17.71
C THR A 476 -22.82 16.32 -18.82
N GLY A 477 -23.55 16.29 -19.94
CA GLY A 477 -23.14 15.66 -21.19
C GLY A 477 -22.89 14.15 -21.11
N HIS A 478 -21.89 13.68 -21.86
CA HIS A 478 -21.56 12.27 -22.10
C HIS A 478 -21.32 11.43 -20.81
N LEU A 479 -20.96 12.08 -19.69
CA LEU A 479 -20.87 11.42 -18.38
C LEU A 479 -22.23 10.97 -17.85
N ALA A 480 -23.33 11.64 -18.20
CA ALA A 480 -24.67 11.21 -17.83
C ALA A 480 -25.09 9.91 -18.54
N GLU A 481 -24.61 9.66 -19.76
CA GLU A 481 -24.84 8.41 -20.50
C GLU A 481 -24.09 7.24 -19.86
N ILE A 482 -22.80 7.44 -19.52
CA ILE A 482 -21.99 6.47 -18.76
C ILE A 482 -22.61 6.19 -17.38
N VAL A 483 -23.08 7.23 -16.68
CA VAL A 483 -23.79 7.10 -15.40
C VAL A 483 -25.14 6.40 -15.58
N SER A 484 -25.83 6.56 -16.71
CA SER A 484 -27.06 5.82 -17.02
C SER A 484 -26.80 4.33 -17.20
N GLU A 485 -25.82 3.94 -18.01
CA GLU A 485 -25.41 2.53 -18.17
C GLU A 485 -24.97 1.89 -16.85
N PHE A 486 -24.25 2.63 -15.99
CA PHE A 486 -23.81 2.14 -14.70
C PHE A 486 -24.97 2.02 -13.71
N ARG A 487 -25.85 3.02 -13.64
CA ARG A 487 -27.06 3.01 -12.79
C ARG A 487 -28.10 2.00 -13.24
N ALA A 488 -28.13 1.59 -14.51
CA ALA A 488 -28.98 0.49 -14.96
C ALA A 488 -28.61 -0.86 -14.30
N ARG A 489 -27.32 -1.08 -14.01
CA ARG A 489 -26.80 -2.40 -13.62
C ARG A 489 -26.74 -2.65 -12.10
N ASN A 490 -27.09 -1.67 -11.25
CA ASN A 490 -26.81 -1.74 -9.81
C ASN A 490 -27.92 -1.16 -8.88
N ARG A 491 -29.19 -1.21 -9.30
CA ARG A 491 -30.30 -0.56 -8.57
C ARG A 491 -30.71 -1.31 -7.29
N ARG A 492 -30.58 -0.62 -6.16
CA ARG A 492 -31.71 -0.33 -5.25
C ARG A 492 -31.64 1.15 -4.93
N LEU A 493 -32.78 1.83 -4.94
CA LEU A 493 -32.86 3.26 -4.64
C LEU A 493 -33.67 3.45 -3.36
N SER A 494 -33.03 4.03 -2.34
CA SER A 494 -33.74 4.58 -1.19
C SER A 494 -34.48 5.84 -1.62
N ILE A 495 -35.73 6.00 -1.21
CA ILE A 495 -36.55 7.17 -1.53
C ILE A 495 -36.09 8.37 -0.68
N ASN A 496 -35.93 9.54 -1.28
CA ASN A 496 -35.48 10.74 -0.57
C ASN A 496 -36.63 11.38 0.23
N LYS A 497 -36.28 12.08 1.31
CA LYS A 497 -37.26 12.89 2.05
C LYS A 497 -37.91 13.92 1.13
N GLY A 498 -39.25 13.93 1.10
CA GLY A 498 -40.04 14.79 0.22
C GLY A 498 -40.52 14.16 -1.10
N GLU A 499 -39.96 13.01 -1.52
CA GLU A 499 -40.46 12.24 -2.68
C GLU A 499 -41.55 11.21 -2.28
N GLU A 500 -41.92 11.20 -1.00
CA GLU A 500 -42.74 10.17 -0.34
C GLU A 500 -44.17 10.05 -0.94
N ASP A 501 -44.79 11.16 -1.35
CA ASP A 501 -46.14 11.13 -1.94
C ASP A 501 -46.17 10.40 -3.30
N GLN A 502 -45.14 10.59 -4.12
CA GLN A 502 -45.03 9.92 -5.43
C GLN A 502 -44.81 8.40 -5.30
N HIS A 503 -44.29 7.96 -4.16
CA HIS A 503 -44.00 6.57 -3.85
C HIS A 503 -45.12 5.85 -3.09
N GLN A 504 -46.21 6.54 -2.73
CA GLN A 504 -47.40 5.93 -2.14
C GLN A 504 -48.02 4.86 -3.05
N PRO A 505 -48.57 3.78 -2.47
CA PRO A 505 -49.16 2.67 -3.21
C PRO A 505 -50.43 3.05 -3.98
N VAL A 506 -50.50 2.67 -5.25
CA VAL A 506 -51.72 2.61 -6.06
C VAL A 506 -52.27 1.19 -6.11
N PHE A 507 -51.38 0.19 -6.22
CA PHE A 507 -51.72 -1.22 -6.10
C PHE A 507 -50.72 -1.89 -5.14
N LYS A 508 -51.21 -2.59 -4.11
CA LYS A 508 -50.38 -3.12 -3.00
C LYS A 508 -50.90 -4.46 -2.54
N THR A 509 -50.03 -5.45 -2.45
CA THR A 509 -50.33 -6.78 -1.87
C THR A 509 -49.03 -7.54 -1.59
N MET A 510 -49.14 -8.77 -1.10
CA MET A 510 -47.98 -9.61 -0.78
C MET A 510 -47.42 -10.32 -2.03
N LEU A 511 -46.09 -10.40 -2.11
CA LEU A 511 -45.36 -11.24 -3.05
C LEU A 511 -44.28 -12.05 -2.33
N TRP A 512 -44.09 -13.29 -2.78
CA TRP A 512 -42.82 -13.98 -2.60
C TRP A 512 -41.84 -13.46 -3.65
N ARG A 513 -40.60 -13.16 -3.26
CA ARG A 513 -39.51 -12.85 -4.19
C ARG A 513 -38.22 -13.59 -3.86
N VAL A 514 -37.39 -13.84 -4.86
CA VAL A 514 -36.03 -14.35 -4.66
C VAL A 514 -35.05 -13.16 -4.51
N PRO A 515 -34.19 -13.11 -3.47
CA PRO A 515 -33.10 -12.13 -3.35
C PRO A 515 -31.96 -12.38 -4.36
N ARG A 516 -31.13 -11.34 -4.58
CA ARG A 516 -29.91 -11.44 -5.40
C ARG A 516 -28.99 -12.54 -4.84
N GLY A 517 -28.74 -13.57 -5.64
CA GLY A 517 -27.94 -14.76 -5.27
C GLY A 517 -28.76 -16.00 -4.87
N GLY A 518 -30.03 -15.85 -4.52
CA GLY A 518 -30.93 -16.96 -4.21
C GLY A 518 -31.37 -17.75 -5.46
N LYS A 519 -31.80 -18.99 -5.26
CA LYS A 519 -32.26 -19.91 -6.33
C LYS A 519 -33.78 -20.07 -6.27
N ARG A 520 -34.48 -19.81 -7.39
CA ARG A 520 -35.94 -20.00 -7.50
C ARG A 520 -36.44 -21.43 -7.26
N THR A 521 -35.54 -22.41 -7.27
CA THR A 521 -35.79 -23.84 -6.98
C THR A 521 -35.54 -24.23 -5.52
N ASN A 522 -35.07 -23.32 -4.66
CA ASN A 522 -34.85 -23.55 -3.23
C ASN A 522 -35.93 -22.83 -2.41
N PRO A 523 -36.83 -23.54 -1.69
CA PRO A 523 -37.90 -22.91 -0.91
C PRO A 523 -37.43 -21.89 0.14
N GLY A 524 -36.22 -22.08 0.69
CA GLY A 524 -35.62 -21.20 1.69
C GLY A 524 -35.05 -19.89 1.15
N ASP A 525 -34.80 -19.79 -0.15
CA ASP A 525 -34.33 -18.55 -0.80
C ASP A 525 -35.48 -17.58 -1.12
N TRP A 526 -36.74 -17.94 -0.82
CA TRP A 526 -37.90 -17.10 -1.10
C TRP A 526 -38.34 -16.30 0.11
N VAL A 527 -38.44 -14.98 -0.06
CA VAL A 527 -38.88 -14.06 1.00
C VAL A 527 -40.25 -13.49 0.66
N TYR A 528 -41.25 -13.77 1.50
CA TYR A 528 -42.57 -13.14 1.43
C TYR A 528 -42.48 -11.71 1.98
N ARG A 529 -43.07 -10.74 1.30
CA ARG A 529 -43.19 -9.35 1.78
C ARG A 529 -44.27 -8.59 1.04
N GLU A 530 -44.66 -7.47 1.64
CA GLU A 530 -45.53 -6.51 1.00
C GLU A 530 -44.76 -5.74 -0.09
N MET A 531 -45.35 -5.65 -1.28
CA MET A 531 -44.82 -4.91 -2.42
C MET A 531 -45.95 -4.10 -3.08
N TRP A 532 -45.61 -3.00 -3.73
CA TRP A 532 -46.60 -2.14 -4.38
C TRP A 532 -46.09 -1.49 -5.65
N ILE A 533 -47.02 -1.19 -6.56
CA ILE A 533 -46.84 -0.21 -7.63
C ILE A 533 -47.24 1.15 -7.07
N ALA A 534 -46.33 2.11 -7.17
CA ALA A 534 -46.48 3.47 -6.65
C ALA A 534 -47.21 4.42 -7.63
N LYS A 535 -47.62 5.62 -7.16
CA LYS A 535 -48.22 6.66 -8.02
C LYS A 535 -47.35 7.05 -9.22
N ASN A 536 -46.02 7.04 -9.06
CA ASN A 536 -45.07 7.30 -10.14
C ASN A 536 -44.80 6.09 -11.06
N GLY A 537 -45.48 4.95 -10.86
CA GLY A 537 -45.32 3.75 -11.69
C GLY A 537 -44.14 2.85 -11.32
N SER A 538 -43.38 3.15 -10.27
CA SER A 538 -42.32 2.26 -9.78
C SER A 538 -42.86 1.06 -8.98
N LEU A 539 -42.17 -0.08 -9.04
CA LEU A 539 -42.38 -1.21 -8.11
C LEU A 539 -41.49 -1.00 -6.88
N ALA A 540 -42.08 -0.87 -5.70
CA ALA A 540 -41.40 -0.60 -4.44
C ALA A 540 -41.78 -1.62 -3.34
N TYR A 541 -41.00 -1.63 -2.26
CA TYR A 541 -41.23 -2.48 -1.09
C TYR A 541 -40.68 -1.85 0.20
N LEU A 542 -41.16 -2.32 1.35
CA LEU A 542 -40.66 -1.90 2.66
C LEU A 542 -39.50 -2.83 3.10
N ARG A 543 -38.40 -2.25 3.56
CA ARG A 543 -37.27 -2.99 4.14
C ARG A 543 -37.45 -3.11 5.65
N GLU A 544 -37.86 -4.28 6.14
CA GLU A 544 -38.22 -4.49 7.55
C GLU A 544 -37.10 -4.07 8.52
N ALA A 545 -35.84 -4.33 8.17
CA ALA A 545 -34.67 -4.04 9.01
C ALA A 545 -34.34 -2.53 9.18
N THR A 546 -34.90 -1.63 8.35
CA THR A 546 -34.68 -0.18 8.45
C THR A 546 -35.96 0.65 8.41
N GLN A 547 -37.12 0.01 8.21
CA GLN A 547 -38.43 0.65 7.98
C GLN A 547 -38.43 1.70 6.84
N GLN A 548 -37.46 1.61 5.92
CA GLN A 548 -37.37 2.47 4.74
C GLN A 548 -38.06 1.84 3.54
N GLN A 549 -38.64 2.68 2.68
CA GLN A 549 -39.14 2.27 1.38
C GLN A 549 -37.97 2.24 0.37
N GLU A 550 -37.82 1.14 -0.37
CA GLU A 550 -36.84 0.98 -1.44
C GLU A 550 -37.56 0.70 -2.77
N VAL A 551 -37.14 1.39 -3.84
CA VAL A 551 -37.58 1.09 -5.21
C VAL A 551 -36.82 -0.14 -5.73
N TYR A 552 -37.58 -1.11 -6.22
CA TYR A 552 -37.10 -2.37 -6.79
C TYR A 552 -36.94 -2.29 -8.31
N PHE A 553 -37.91 -1.68 -9.00
CA PHE A 553 -37.83 -1.29 -10.42
C PHE A 553 -38.46 0.10 -10.59
N THR A 554 -37.87 0.98 -11.39
CA THR A 554 -38.49 2.27 -11.74
C THR A 554 -39.62 2.08 -12.76
N HIS A 555 -40.41 3.12 -13.01
CA HIS A 555 -41.42 3.08 -14.09
C HIS A 555 -40.78 2.79 -15.46
N GLU A 556 -39.66 3.43 -15.77
CA GLU A 556 -38.88 3.25 -17.00
C GLU A 556 -38.34 1.81 -17.16
N ASP A 557 -37.97 1.16 -16.05
CA ASP A 557 -37.57 -0.25 -16.06
C ASP A 557 -38.75 -1.16 -16.43
N LEU A 558 -39.95 -0.84 -15.92
CA LEU A 558 -41.17 -1.63 -16.12
C LEU A 558 -41.82 -1.41 -17.49
N GLU A 559 -41.74 -0.20 -18.06
CA GLU A 559 -42.10 0.08 -19.47
C GLU A 559 -41.32 -0.83 -20.43
N LYS A 560 -40.04 -1.11 -20.12
CA LYS A 560 -39.10 -1.88 -20.93
C LYS A 560 -39.04 -3.37 -20.55
N ALA A 561 -39.87 -3.81 -19.60
CA ALA A 561 -39.81 -5.18 -19.08
C ALA A 561 -40.51 -6.20 -19.99
N THR A 562 -39.98 -7.42 -20.07
CA THR A 562 -40.74 -8.59 -20.48
C THR A 562 -41.19 -9.36 -19.24
N ILE A 563 -42.48 -9.73 -19.21
CA ILE A 563 -43.11 -10.44 -18.10
C ILE A 563 -43.51 -11.83 -18.57
N GLU A 564 -42.99 -12.85 -17.90
CA GLU A 564 -43.09 -14.25 -18.31
C GLU A 564 -43.68 -15.08 -17.17
N VAL A 565 -44.78 -15.81 -17.41
CA VAL A 565 -45.28 -16.81 -16.46
C VAL A 565 -44.32 -17.98 -16.43
N LEU A 566 -43.82 -18.33 -15.25
CA LEU A 566 -42.98 -19.51 -15.07
C LEU A 566 -43.85 -20.75 -14.91
N ARG A 567 -43.32 -21.88 -15.39
CA ARG A 567 -43.93 -23.20 -15.20
C ARG A 567 -43.60 -23.74 -13.81
N ASP A 568 -44.42 -24.65 -13.32
CA ASP A 568 -44.25 -25.21 -11.95
C ASP A 568 -43.05 -26.17 -11.82
N ASP A 569 -42.43 -26.61 -12.94
CA ASP A 569 -41.12 -27.28 -12.97
C ASP A 569 -39.94 -26.30 -12.94
N ASP A 570 -40.17 -25.03 -13.28
CA ASP A 570 -39.16 -23.98 -13.39
C ASP A 570 -38.97 -23.20 -12.06
N SER A 571 -39.79 -23.47 -11.05
CA SER A 571 -39.85 -22.75 -9.76
C SER A 571 -40.38 -23.66 -8.65
N CYS A 572 -39.76 -23.65 -7.46
CA CYS A 572 -40.30 -24.40 -6.31
C CYS A 572 -41.49 -23.70 -5.62
N ARG A 573 -42.01 -22.61 -6.20
CA ARG A 573 -43.28 -21.99 -5.81
C ARG A 573 -44.23 -21.90 -7.01
N PRO A 574 -45.49 -22.37 -6.85
CA PRO A 574 -46.50 -22.25 -7.90
C PRO A 574 -46.89 -20.79 -8.11
N TRP A 575 -47.56 -20.52 -9.24
CA TRP A 575 -48.05 -19.18 -9.61
C TRP A 575 -46.91 -18.14 -9.67
N SER A 576 -45.74 -18.59 -10.13
CA SER A 576 -44.55 -17.76 -10.26
C SER A 576 -44.45 -17.07 -11.62
N PHE A 577 -43.74 -15.94 -11.65
CA PHE A 577 -43.49 -15.15 -12.84
C PHE A 577 -42.14 -14.45 -12.76
N ARG A 578 -41.57 -14.15 -13.92
CA ARG A 578 -40.28 -13.49 -14.11
C ARG A 578 -40.51 -12.11 -14.74
N VAL A 579 -39.86 -11.09 -14.18
CA VAL A 579 -39.79 -9.74 -14.76
C VAL A 579 -38.35 -9.54 -15.21
N SER A 580 -38.15 -9.41 -16.52
CA SER A 580 -36.82 -9.25 -17.14
C SER A 580 -36.73 -7.88 -17.81
N VAL A 581 -35.74 -7.08 -17.45
CA VAL A 581 -35.52 -5.75 -18.05
C VAL A 581 -34.17 -5.78 -18.79
N PRO A 582 -34.06 -5.28 -20.03
CA PRO A 582 -32.79 -5.25 -20.76
C PRO A 582 -31.67 -4.59 -19.94
N GLY A 583 -30.59 -5.34 -19.69
CA GLY A 583 -29.43 -4.88 -18.90
C GLY A 583 -29.55 -5.04 -17.37
N ILE A 584 -30.70 -5.45 -16.83
CA ILE A 584 -30.92 -5.72 -15.40
C ILE A 584 -31.02 -7.23 -15.16
N GLN A 585 -30.57 -7.71 -14.00
CA GLN A 585 -30.77 -9.12 -13.62
C GLN A 585 -32.28 -9.42 -13.47
N PRO A 586 -32.83 -10.44 -14.17
CA PRO A 586 -34.24 -10.78 -14.06
C PRO A 586 -34.66 -11.12 -12.63
N ALA A 587 -35.78 -10.53 -12.20
CA ALA A 587 -36.39 -10.81 -10.91
C ALA A 587 -37.44 -11.91 -11.04
N VAL A 588 -37.57 -12.74 -10.01
CA VAL A 588 -38.55 -13.83 -9.95
C VAL A 588 -39.43 -13.66 -8.72
N PHE A 589 -40.73 -13.69 -8.97
CA PHE A 589 -41.80 -13.47 -8.00
C PHE A 589 -42.79 -14.65 -8.00
N ALA A 590 -43.56 -14.80 -6.93
CA ALA A 590 -44.72 -15.69 -6.88
C ALA A 590 -45.81 -15.10 -5.99
N ALA A 591 -47.06 -15.25 -6.43
CA ALA A 591 -48.23 -14.82 -5.67
C ALA A 591 -48.67 -15.89 -4.65
N SER A 592 -49.76 -15.61 -3.93
CA SER A 592 -50.45 -16.57 -3.05
C SER A 592 -51.57 -17.36 -3.76
N SER A 593 -51.86 -17.05 -5.02
CA SER A 593 -52.83 -17.78 -5.87
C SER A 593 -52.59 -17.47 -7.36
N ALA A 594 -53.16 -18.28 -8.26
CA ALA A 594 -53.12 -18.04 -9.70
C ALA A 594 -53.73 -16.67 -10.07
N ALA A 595 -54.92 -16.37 -9.54
CA ALA A 595 -55.57 -15.07 -9.75
C ALA A 595 -54.72 -13.89 -9.22
N GLY A 596 -54.00 -14.09 -8.11
CA GLY A 596 -53.06 -13.09 -7.59
C GLY A 596 -51.86 -12.85 -8.52
N ARG A 597 -51.32 -13.92 -9.13
CA ARG A 597 -50.25 -13.80 -10.16
C ARG A 597 -50.77 -13.03 -11.36
N ASP A 598 -51.94 -13.42 -11.87
CA ASP A 598 -52.48 -12.86 -13.11
C ASP A 598 -52.88 -11.39 -12.93
N HIS A 599 -53.36 -11.01 -11.74
CA HIS A 599 -53.58 -9.62 -11.36
C HIS A 599 -52.26 -8.82 -11.28
N TRP A 600 -51.20 -9.36 -10.66
CA TRP A 600 -49.87 -8.72 -10.67
C TRP A 600 -49.33 -8.49 -12.08
N ILE A 601 -49.42 -9.49 -12.95
CA ILE A 601 -49.01 -9.38 -14.35
C ILE A 601 -49.85 -8.33 -15.08
N GLN A 602 -51.16 -8.27 -14.82
CA GLN A 602 -52.05 -7.27 -15.40
C GLN A 602 -51.70 -5.84 -14.97
N GLU A 603 -51.47 -5.60 -13.68
CA GLU A 603 -51.11 -4.26 -13.18
C GLU A 603 -49.74 -3.80 -13.68
N LEU A 604 -48.74 -4.69 -13.70
CA LEU A 604 -47.44 -4.39 -14.30
C LEU A 604 -47.54 -4.12 -15.82
N ALA A 605 -48.36 -4.88 -16.55
CA ALA A 605 -48.60 -4.66 -17.97
C ALA A 605 -49.42 -3.38 -18.28
N ARG A 606 -50.13 -2.78 -17.31
CA ARG A 606 -50.74 -1.45 -17.49
C ARG A 606 -49.70 -0.34 -17.56
N LEU A 607 -48.56 -0.49 -16.88
CA LEU A 607 -47.44 0.46 -16.92
C LEU A 607 -46.75 0.50 -18.29
N GLN A 608 -47.00 -0.47 -19.16
CA GLN A 608 -46.42 -0.59 -20.50
C GLN A 608 -47.30 0.01 -21.61
N LYS A 609 -48.45 0.60 -21.24
CA LYS A 609 -49.36 1.26 -22.18
C LYS A 609 -49.19 2.77 -22.08
N PRO A 610 -49.13 3.51 -23.21
CA PRO A 610 -49.13 4.96 -23.16
C PRO A 610 -50.39 5.46 -22.43
N ARG A 611 -50.23 6.45 -21.54
CA ARG A 611 -51.35 7.05 -20.82
C ARG A 611 -52.32 7.67 -21.82
N ALA A 612 -53.59 7.25 -21.78
CA ALA A 612 -54.65 7.86 -22.58
C ALA A 612 -55.01 9.24 -21.99
N GLY A 613 -54.27 10.27 -22.42
CA GLY A 613 -54.44 11.65 -21.95
C GLY A 613 -53.10 12.29 -21.57
N SER A 614 -52.43 12.87 -22.57
CA SER A 614 -51.31 13.82 -22.46
C SER A 614 -51.38 14.79 -23.63
#